data_AF-A0A1B8UXU8-F1
#
_entry.id   AF-A0A1B8UXU8-F1
#
_cell.length_a   1.000
_cell.length_b   1.000
_cell.length_c   1.000
_cell.angle_alpha   90.00
_cell.angle_beta   90.00
_cell.angle_gamma   90.00
#
_symmetry.space_group_name_H-M   'P 1'
#
loop_
_entity.id
_entity.type
_entity.pdbx_description
1 polymer ?
#
loop_
_entity_poly.entity_id
_entity_poly.type
_entity_poly.pdbx_seq_one_letter_code
_entity_poly.pdbx_strand_id
1 'polypeptide(L)'
;MELSPEGEFNGFIGVNPVLYNPIELFWKQFATKEQRKQMALFIPVEFNNISLDDEGFMYVTTADEMSTEPVRRLNPSGVDVLKRKGYEKPMGDLYFSNSATMGGFSTLIAVTADKFGMYSVLDNKRGRIFTYDKEGKLLYIFGQNGDKFGQFKAPIDLEMSGDKVLILDKGSNQIIVFEPTRYGRVLRKAVELTEVGNEAEAEAAWEEALKLNNNLDMAHVGLGKAKLRAGESEKAIHEFRQGMRPDYYSRAFKSYRKQLIWDQFGLIATLCIVLVVGLIIGNRMLKDRLASEPGKIRFAWKLMFRPFKSFWELKYEQAGHWGFSLLLLLIFIILSVIKRQFTGFIIFQSLETQFSIWMEVQVAVIPFFLWCIANWSLTTLMDGEGKFKEIVTATGYALMPLIVMQIPLLILSNIMTQEETSFYYLLESISYIWCALLLFVGMLTVHQYTASKTVVTMGLTFVVIGIILFLGLLAFSLGQQMIMFVSTVYQEILFRIGEG
;
A
#
# COMPACT_ATOMS: atom_id res chain seq x y z
N MET A 1 37.37 6.54 14.12
CA MET A 1 38.23 7.35 14.99
C MET A 1 38.64 8.57 14.19
N GLU A 2 38.42 9.76 14.71
CA GLU A 2 38.85 11.01 14.09
C GLU A 2 40.16 11.43 14.73
N LEU A 3 41.18 11.64 13.91
CA LEU A 3 42.49 12.14 14.32
C LEU A 3 42.73 13.50 13.65
N SER A 4 43.35 14.44 14.35
CA SER A 4 43.87 15.67 13.74
C SER A 4 44.99 15.34 12.74
N PRO A 5 45.36 16.27 11.84
CA PRO A 5 46.53 16.10 10.97
C PRO A 5 47.84 15.81 11.75
N GLU A 6 47.91 16.22 13.02
CA GLU A 6 49.02 15.99 13.94
C GLU A 6 48.91 14.66 14.70
N GLY A 7 47.84 13.88 14.47
CA GLY A 7 47.59 12.58 15.09
C GLY A 7 46.88 12.65 16.44
N GLU A 8 46.35 13.81 16.85
CA GLU A 8 45.60 13.94 18.11
C GLU A 8 44.20 13.37 17.97
N PHE A 9 43.75 12.61 18.97
CA PHE A 9 42.41 12.02 18.97
C PHE A 9 41.32 13.09 19.18
N ASN A 10 40.45 13.28 18.19
CA ASN A 10 39.33 14.21 18.22
C ASN A 10 38.01 13.54 18.64
N GLY A 11 37.80 12.26 18.32
CA GLY A 11 36.57 11.57 18.67
C GLY A 11 36.23 10.33 17.84
N PHE A 12 34.97 9.91 17.90
CA PHE A 12 34.40 8.83 17.07
C PHE A 12 33.31 9.39 16.15
N ILE A 13 33.32 8.99 14.89
CA ILE A 13 32.36 9.39 13.86
C ILE A 13 31.43 8.20 13.57
N GLY A 14 30.14 8.47 13.35
CA GLY A 14 29.17 7.46 12.91
C GLY A 14 28.61 6.57 14.02
N VAL A 15 28.40 7.07 15.23
CA VAL A 15 27.87 6.24 16.33
C VAL A 15 26.44 5.78 16.01
N ASN A 16 26.18 4.47 16.08
CA ASN A 16 24.82 3.94 15.95
C ASN A 16 23.95 4.43 17.12
N PRO A 17 22.77 5.03 16.88
CA PRO A 17 21.84 5.31 17.96
C PRO A 17 21.41 3.97 18.57
N VAL A 18 21.50 3.85 19.89
CA VAL A 18 21.03 2.65 20.58
C VAL A 18 19.51 2.61 20.49
N LEU A 19 18.97 1.61 19.80
CA LEU A 19 17.54 1.34 19.81
C LEU A 19 17.17 0.72 21.16
N TYR A 20 16.22 1.34 21.84
CA TYR A 20 15.76 0.86 23.14
C TYR A 20 14.49 0.02 23.01
N ASN A 21 14.46 -1.14 23.66
CA ASN A 21 13.21 -1.84 23.91
C ASN A 21 12.45 -1.14 25.06
N PRO A 22 11.24 -0.58 24.84
CA PRO A 22 10.49 0.14 25.89
C PRO A 22 10.20 -0.71 27.13
N ILE A 23 10.00 -2.02 26.95
CA ILE A 23 9.75 -2.96 28.06
C ILE A 23 11.01 -3.15 28.90
N GLU A 24 12.17 -3.28 28.25
CA GLU A 24 13.45 -3.41 28.97
C GLU A 24 13.84 -2.11 29.67
N LEU A 25 13.59 -0.94 29.06
CA LEU A 25 13.78 0.36 29.71
C LEU A 25 12.94 0.48 30.97
N PHE A 26 11.67 0.10 30.89
CA PHE A 26 10.75 0.08 32.02
C PHE A 26 11.28 -0.82 33.14
N TRP A 27 11.66 -2.07 32.85
CA TRP A 27 12.23 -2.98 33.86
C TRP A 27 13.57 -2.49 34.44
N LYS A 28 14.42 -1.88 33.61
CA LYS A 28 15.70 -1.31 34.05
C LYS A 28 15.51 -0.16 35.03
N GLN A 29 14.45 0.62 34.90
CA GLN A 29 14.11 1.68 35.85
C GLN A 29 13.88 1.14 37.28
N PHE A 30 13.24 -0.02 37.40
CA PHE A 30 12.96 -0.69 38.68
C PHE A 30 14.04 -1.68 39.13
N ALA A 31 15.01 -2.00 38.28
CA ALA A 31 16.07 -2.94 38.59
C ALA A 31 17.12 -2.38 39.58
N THR A 32 17.54 -3.23 40.51
CA THR A 32 18.64 -2.95 41.44
C THR A 32 19.99 -2.84 40.72
N LYS A 33 21.01 -2.27 41.38
CA LYS A 33 22.35 -2.13 40.79
C LYS A 33 22.96 -3.47 40.36
N GLU A 34 22.73 -4.55 41.11
CA GLU A 34 23.22 -5.89 40.75
C GLU A 34 22.40 -6.53 39.61
N GLN A 35 21.08 -6.35 39.59
CA GLN A 35 20.25 -6.78 38.46
C GLN A 35 20.61 -6.04 37.17
N ARG A 36 20.92 -4.74 37.24
CA ARG A 36 21.35 -3.95 36.07
C ARG A 36 22.69 -4.40 35.49
N LYS A 37 23.59 -4.97 36.30
CA LYS A 37 24.86 -5.56 35.82
C LYS A 37 24.63 -6.89 35.07
N GLN A 38 23.55 -7.60 35.38
CA GLN A 38 23.15 -8.83 34.71
C GLN A 38 22.24 -8.58 33.49
N MET A 39 21.64 -7.39 33.39
CA MET A 39 20.90 -6.97 32.20
C MET A 39 21.86 -6.71 31.04
N ALA A 40 21.43 -7.05 29.82
CA ALA A 40 22.18 -6.76 28.61
C ALA A 40 22.54 -5.26 28.55
N LEU A 41 23.81 -4.97 28.29
CA LEU A 41 24.28 -3.60 28.08
C LEU A 41 23.74 -3.10 26.74
N PHE A 42 23.23 -1.87 26.75
CA PHE A 42 22.84 -1.15 25.55
C PHE A 42 24.09 -0.62 24.85
N ILE A 43 24.82 -1.50 24.18
CA ILE A 43 26.01 -1.12 23.43
C ILE A 43 25.56 -0.75 22.01
N PRO A 44 25.96 0.41 21.47
CA PRO A 44 25.76 0.73 20.06
C PRO A 44 26.30 -0.42 19.20
N VAL A 45 25.52 -0.91 18.25
CA VAL A 45 26.05 -1.93 17.34
C VAL A 45 27.22 -1.32 16.57
N GLU A 46 28.36 -1.97 16.54
CA GLU A 46 29.53 -1.49 15.81
C GLU A 46 29.35 -1.71 14.30
N PHE A 47 30.01 -0.87 13.50
CA PHE A 47 30.15 -1.18 12.08
C PHE A 47 31.16 -2.30 11.91
N ASN A 48 30.83 -3.28 11.09
CA ASN A 48 31.66 -4.45 10.84
C ASN A 48 32.49 -4.36 9.55
N ASN A 49 32.18 -3.40 8.67
CA ASN A 49 32.91 -3.17 7.43
C ASN A 49 32.73 -1.72 6.96
N ILE A 50 33.67 -1.25 6.14
CA ILE A 50 33.71 0.10 5.59
C ILE A 50 34.27 0.08 4.17
N SER A 51 33.68 0.87 3.28
CA SER A 51 34.20 1.14 1.94
C SER A 51 34.02 2.62 1.59
N LEU A 52 34.99 3.19 0.88
CA LEU A 52 34.97 4.59 0.45
C LEU A 52 34.46 4.67 -0.98
N ASP A 53 33.56 5.62 -1.23
CA ASP A 53 33.18 5.97 -2.59
C ASP A 53 34.09 7.07 -3.19
N ASP A 54 33.85 7.34 -4.47
CA ASP A 54 34.55 8.34 -5.26
C ASP A 54 34.31 9.79 -4.80
N GLU A 55 33.26 10.03 -4.00
CA GLU A 55 32.95 11.32 -3.37
C GLU A 55 33.55 11.47 -1.96
N GLY A 56 34.21 10.44 -1.43
CA GLY A 56 34.80 10.41 -0.09
C GLY A 56 33.79 10.13 1.03
N PHE A 57 32.59 9.65 0.71
CA PHE A 57 31.63 9.17 1.69
C PHE A 57 31.93 7.71 2.04
N MET A 58 31.57 7.32 3.26
CA MET A 58 31.84 5.99 3.79
C MET A 58 30.59 5.14 3.73
N TYR A 59 30.58 4.11 2.91
CA TYR A 59 29.63 3.01 3.06
C TYR A 59 30.04 2.15 4.24
N VAL A 60 29.08 1.82 5.10
CA VAL A 60 29.30 0.97 6.27
C VAL A 60 28.17 -0.05 6.40
N THR A 61 28.49 -1.21 6.95
CA THR A 61 27.51 -2.23 7.31
C THR A 61 27.48 -2.48 8.81
N THR A 62 26.39 -3.11 9.25
CA THR A 62 26.29 -3.68 10.59
C THR A 62 25.66 -5.07 10.53
N ALA A 63 26.22 -6.01 11.29
CA ALA A 63 25.76 -7.41 11.36
C ALA A 63 24.53 -7.62 12.25
N ASP A 64 23.91 -6.56 12.76
CA ASP A 64 22.71 -6.69 13.59
C ASP A 64 21.53 -7.21 12.77
N GLU A 65 21.12 -8.44 13.08
CA GLU A 65 20.00 -9.11 12.43
C GLU A 65 18.65 -8.45 12.73
N MET A 66 18.57 -7.57 13.73
CA MET A 66 17.36 -6.81 14.03
C MET A 66 17.35 -5.41 13.38
N SER A 67 18.45 -5.03 12.73
CA SER A 67 18.56 -3.71 12.12
C SER A 67 17.70 -3.61 10.86
N THR A 68 16.85 -2.59 10.82
CA THR A 68 16.10 -2.23 9.60
C THR A 68 16.91 -1.37 8.63
N GLU A 69 18.12 -0.95 9.03
CA GLU A 69 19.03 -0.11 8.25
C GLU A 69 20.48 -0.62 8.40
N PRO A 70 20.75 -1.86 7.94
CA PRO A 70 22.05 -2.51 8.11
C PRO A 70 23.13 -1.93 7.21
N VAL A 71 22.76 -1.16 6.18
CA VAL A 71 23.67 -0.43 5.29
C VAL A 71 23.43 1.07 5.43
N ARG A 72 24.53 1.83 5.51
CA ARG A 72 24.51 3.30 5.58
C ARG A 72 25.61 3.88 4.71
N ARG A 73 25.41 5.13 4.28
CA ARG A 73 26.41 5.93 3.56
C ARG A 73 26.63 7.19 4.37
N LEU A 74 27.72 7.23 5.11
CA LEU A 74 28.02 8.32 6.04
C LEU A 74 28.75 9.43 5.31
N ASN A 75 28.30 10.67 5.53
CA ASN A 75 29.09 11.84 5.19
C ASN A 75 30.30 11.98 6.15
N PRO A 76 31.26 12.89 5.89
CA PRO A 76 32.40 13.10 6.78
C PRO A 76 32.03 13.46 8.23
N SER A 77 30.83 14.00 8.45
CA SER A 77 30.31 14.30 9.80
C SER A 77 29.62 13.10 10.49
N GLY A 78 29.61 11.92 9.86
CA GLY A 78 29.00 10.70 10.39
C GLY A 78 27.48 10.60 10.26
N VAL A 79 26.86 11.50 9.49
CA VAL A 79 25.42 11.46 9.23
C VAL A 79 25.13 10.52 8.06
N ASP A 80 24.19 9.61 8.25
CA ASP A 80 23.72 8.74 7.18
C ASP A 80 22.92 9.52 6.13
N VAL A 81 23.43 9.51 4.90
CA VAL A 81 22.86 10.14 3.71
C VAL A 81 22.44 9.12 2.66
N LEU A 82 22.40 7.83 2.99
CA LEU A 82 21.95 6.79 2.07
C LEU A 82 20.49 7.03 1.67
N LYS A 83 20.24 7.13 0.36
CA LYS A 83 18.89 7.23 -0.17
C LYS A 83 18.25 5.85 -0.15
N ARG A 84 17.00 5.78 0.30
CA ARG A 84 16.21 4.55 0.42
C ARG A 84 14.90 4.70 -0.38
N LYS A 85 15.04 4.84 -1.70
CA LYS A 85 13.94 5.03 -2.66
C LYS A 85 13.67 3.77 -3.50
N GLY A 86 14.28 2.64 -3.16
CA GLY A 86 13.82 1.32 -3.57
C GLY A 86 12.40 1.03 -3.09
N TYR A 87 11.80 -0.05 -3.58
CA TYR A 87 10.58 -0.59 -2.97
C TYR A 87 10.82 -0.90 -1.49
N GLU A 88 12.02 -1.42 -1.22
CA GLU A 88 12.43 -1.92 0.08
C GLU A 88 13.79 -1.34 0.42
N LYS A 89 14.05 -1.19 1.73
CA LYS A 89 15.34 -0.65 2.17
C LYS A 89 16.46 -1.65 1.84
N PRO A 90 17.70 -1.20 1.64
CA PRO A 90 18.86 -2.08 1.43
C PRO A 90 19.16 -2.92 2.69
N MET A 91 18.46 -4.05 2.85
CA MET A 91 18.57 -4.93 4.03
C MET A 91 18.74 -6.42 3.69
N GLY A 92 18.92 -6.75 2.41
CA GLY A 92 19.05 -8.13 1.95
C GLY A 92 17.69 -8.82 1.76
N ASP A 93 17.59 -10.08 2.18
CA ASP A 93 16.39 -10.88 2.00
C ASP A 93 15.25 -10.49 2.94
N LEU A 94 14.08 -10.25 2.35
CA LEU A 94 12.85 -9.87 3.07
C LEU A 94 12.01 -11.07 3.47
N TYR A 95 12.03 -12.10 2.61
CA TYR A 95 11.30 -13.34 2.83
C TYR A 95 12.29 -14.44 3.20
N PHE A 96 12.13 -14.99 4.39
CA PHE A 96 12.99 -16.03 4.92
C PHE A 96 12.17 -17.17 5.52
N SER A 97 12.74 -18.37 5.48
CA SER A 97 12.15 -19.55 6.10
C SER A 97 12.23 -19.45 7.62
N ASN A 98 11.23 -19.94 8.36
CA ASN A 98 11.29 -20.08 9.82
C ASN A 98 12.20 -21.24 10.28
N SER A 99 13.28 -21.53 9.55
CA SER A 99 14.25 -22.56 9.93
C SER A 99 15.20 -22.05 11.00
N ALA A 100 15.67 -22.91 11.91
CA ALA A 100 16.61 -22.53 12.96
C ALA A 100 17.95 -22.00 12.43
N THR A 101 18.38 -22.43 11.23
CA THR A 101 19.68 -22.05 10.64
C THR A 101 19.59 -20.98 9.55
N MET A 102 18.42 -20.81 8.93
CA MET A 102 18.19 -19.85 7.83
C MET A 102 17.05 -18.86 8.12
N GLY A 103 16.65 -18.77 9.38
CA GLY A 103 15.64 -17.84 9.86
C GLY A 103 16.17 -16.43 10.06
N GLY A 104 15.23 -15.49 10.05
CA GLY A 104 15.49 -14.08 10.27
C GLY A 104 16.09 -13.35 9.07
N PHE A 105 16.33 -12.06 9.29
CA PHE A 105 16.92 -11.14 8.32
C PHE A 105 18.32 -11.56 7.87
N SER A 106 18.77 -10.98 6.75
CA SER A 106 20.15 -11.13 6.26
C SER A 106 21.16 -10.54 7.24
N THR A 107 22.34 -11.14 7.28
CA THR A 107 23.46 -10.68 8.11
C THR A 107 24.49 -10.05 7.19
N LEU A 108 24.38 -8.74 6.99
CA LEU A 108 25.25 -8.00 6.08
C LEU A 108 26.61 -7.75 6.71
N ILE A 109 27.65 -8.32 6.11
CA ILE A 109 28.99 -8.35 6.71
C ILE A 109 30.04 -7.51 6.00
N ALA A 110 29.80 -7.17 4.74
CA ALA A 110 30.73 -6.39 3.97
C ALA A 110 30.00 -5.55 2.91
N VAL A 111 30.61 -4.42 2.55
CA VAL A 111 30.13 -3.51 1.51
C VAL A 111 31.29 -3.03 0.67
N THR A 112 31.08 -2.90 -0.63
CA THR A 112 32.02 -2.25 -1.53
C THR A 112 31.28 -1.20 -2.36
N ALA A 113 31.83 0.00 -2.39
CA ALA A 113 31.37 1.06 -3.26
C ALA A 113 31.86 0.83 -4.69
N ASP A 114 31.06 1.27 -5.65
CA ASP A 114 31.35 1.20 -7.07
C ASP A 114 31.04 2.56 -7.70
N LYS A 115 31.38 2.71 -8.97
CA LYS A 115 31.22 3.97 -9.69
C LYS A 115 29.75 4.40 -9.75
N PHE A 116 29.55 5.72 -9.84
CA PHE A 116 28.22 6.34 -9.96
C PHE A 116 27.28 6.06 -8.78
N GLY A 117 27.87 5.79 -7.60
CA GLY A 117 27.14 5.53 -6.36
C GLY A 117 26.42 4.19 -6.30
N MET A 118 26.73 3.26 -7.22
CA MET A 118 26.36 1.86 -7.03
C MET A 118 27.16 1.26 -5.87
N TYR A 119 26.61 0.25 -5.20
CA TYR A 119 27.32 -0.46 -4.14
C TYR A 119 26.81 -1.89 -4.02
N SER A 120 27.67 -2.80 -3.57
CA SER A 120 27.32 -4.20 -3.34
C SER A 120 27.53 -4.57 -1.88
N VAL A 121 26.64 -5.39 -1.33
CA VAL A 121 26.71 -5.87 0.06
C VAL A 121 26.62 -7.38 0.13
N LEU A 122 27.43 -7.99 1.00
CA LEU A 122 27.51 -9.43 1.19
C LEU A 122 26.70 -9.85 2.41
N ASP A 123 25.73 -10.74 2.20
CA ASP A 123 25.02 -11.49 3.23
C ASP A 123 25.73 -12.80 3.53
N ASN A 124 26.31 -12.90 4.73
CA ASN A 124 26.99 -14.11 5.18
C ASN A 124 26.03 -15.29 5.36
N LYS A 125 24.80 -15.02 5.85
CA LYS A 125 23.86 -16.07 6.27
C LYS A 125 23.45 -16.96 5.09
N ARG A 126 23.29 -16.36 3.90
CA ARG A 126 22.84 -17.07 2.69
C ARG A 126 23.87 -17.07 1.56
N GLY A 127 24.99 -16.37 1.74
CA GLY A 127 26.02 -16.23 0.71
C GLY A 127 25.52 -15.45 -0.49
N ARG A 128 24.67 -14.43 -0.26
CA ARG A 128 24.08 -13.61 -1.33
C ARG A 128 24.77 -12.26 -1.36
N ILE A 129 24.98 -11.74 -2.55
CA ILE A 129 25.49 -10.41 -2.78
C ILE A 129 24.37 -9.60 -3.42
N PHE A 130 23.98 -8.52 -2.75
CA PHE A 130 22.95 -7.60 -3.22
C PHE A 130 23.63 -6.35 -3.76
N THR A 131 23.37 -6.01 -5.02
CA THR A 131 23.88 -4.77 -5.61
C THR A 131 22.76 -3.76 -5.75
N TYR A 132 23.02 -2.53 -5.33
CA TYR A 132 22.06 -1.43 -5.34
C TYR A 132 22.59 -0.23 -6.13
N ASP A 133 21.68 0.62 -6.60
CA ASP A 133 22.02 1.95 -7.11
C ASP A 133 22.16 2.99 -5.98
N LYS A 134 22.56 4.20 -6.36
CA LYS A 134 22.66 5.39 -5.49
C LYS A 134 21.36 5.78 -4.79
N GLU A 135 20.21 5.35 -5.31
CA GLU A 135 18.89 5.58 -4.71
C GLU A 135 18.44 4.45 -3.79
N GLY A 136 19.26 3.42 -3.59
CA GLY A 136 18.97 2.24 -2.78
C GLY A 136 18.01 1.27 -3.47
N LYS A 137 17.91 1.27 -4.80
CA LYS A 137 17.13 0.31 -5.59
C LYS A 137 17.98 -0.92 -5.87
N LEU A 138 17.42 -2.09 -5.60
CA LEU A 138 18.08 -3.37 -5.89
C LEU A 138 18.22 -3.54 -7.41
N LEU A 139 19.44 -3.78 -7.88
CA LEU A 139 19.76 -3.99 -9.30
C LEU A 139 19.77 -5.46 -9.66
N TYR A 140 20.51 -6.26 -8.88
CA TYR A 140 20.63 -7.69 -9.07
C TYR A 140 21.18 -8.36 -7.82
N ILE A 141 20.96 -9.67 -7.74
CA ILE A 141 21.45 -10.55 -6.67
C ILE A 141 22.20 -11.70 -7.31
N PHE A 142 23.32 -12.10 -6.72
CA PHE A 142 24.06 -13.28 -7.11
C PHE A 142 24.79 -13.91 -5.91
N GLY A 143 25.41 -15.08 -6.12
CA GLY A 143 26.07 -15.83 -5.06
C GLY A 143 25.14 -16.77 -4.31
N GLN A 144 25.74 -17.83 -3.77
CA GLN A 144 25.06 -18.79 -2.91
C GLN A 144 26.09 -19.55 -2.07
N ASN A 145 25.73 -19.92 -0.84
CA ASN A 145 26.54 -20.86 -0.06
C ASN A 145 26.48 -22.29 -0.65
N GLY A 146 27.61 -22.99 -0.64
CA GLY A 146 27.73 -24.39 -1.08
C GLY A 146 29.14 -24.79 -1.48
N ASP A 147 29.29 -26.02 -1.98
CA ASP A 147 30.59 -26.63 -2.29
C ASP A 147 30.94 -26.63 -3.79
N LYS A 148 30.07 -26.09 -4.66
CA LYS A 148 30.28 -26.09 -6.12
C LYS A 148 31.12 -24.87 -6.56
N PHE A 149 31.66 -24.95 -7.77
CA PHE A 149 32.35 -23.83 -8.40
C PHE A 149 31.46 -22.57 -8.41
N GLY A 150 32.00 -21.45 -7.92
CA GLY A 150 31.29 -20.18 -7.80
C GLY A 150 30.37 -20.06 -6.58
N GLN A 151 30.33 -21.06 -5.68
CA GLN A 151 29.64 -20.98 -4.40
C GLN A 151 30.60 -20.66 -3.24
N PHE A 152 30.02 -20.19 -2.13
CA PHE A 152 30.78 -19.78 -0.95
C PHE A 152 30.71 -20.81 0.17
N LYS A 153 31.82 -20.98 0.89
CA LYS A 153 31.87 -21.77 2.12
C LYS A 153 31.71 -20.88 3.36
N ALA A 154 32.48 -19.80 3.41
CA ALA A 154 32.40 -18.79 4.45
C ALA A 154 32.96 -17.46 3.90
N PRO A 155 32.16 -16.73 3.10
CA PRO A 155 32.60 -15.47 2.52
C PRO A 155 32.69 -14.44 3.66
N ILE A 156 33.78 -13.67 3.72
CA ILE A 156 34.03 -12.72 4.81
C ILE A 156 34.17 -11.27 4.35
N ASP A 157 34.48 -11.04 3.07
CA ASP A 157 34.64 -9.70 2.52
C ASP A 157 34.40 -9.67 1.01
N LEU A 158 34.12 -8.48 0.47
CA LEU A 158 34.06 -8.24 -0.98
C LEU A 158 34.71 -6.92 -1.38
N GLU A 159 35.32 -6.88 -2.56
CA GLU A 159 35.91 -5.66 -3.13
C GLU A 159 35.72 -5.58 -4.64
N MET A 160 35.60 -4.36 -5.17
CA MET A 160 35.51 -4.12 -6.61
C MET A 160 36.89 -3.92 -7.23
N SER A 161 37.14 -4.57 -8.37
CA SER A 161 38.29 -4.27 -9.24
C SER A 161 37.81 -4.07 -10.67
N GLY A 162 37.65 -2.80 -11.05
CA GLY A 162 37.03 -2.45 -12.33
C GLY A 162 35.57 -2.86 -12.35
N ASP A 163 35.21 -3.79 -13.23
CA ASP A 163 33.87 -4.38 -13.32
C ASP A 163 33.76 -5.75 -12.63
N LYS A 164 34.87 -6.26 -12.09
CA LYS A 164 34.92 -7.56 -11.40
C LYS A 164 34.67 -7.40 -9.91
N VAL A 165 34.02 -8.41 -9.33
CA VAL A 165 33.79 -8.50 -7.89
C VAL A 165 34.71 -9.58 -7.33
N LEU A 166 35.55 -9.24 -6.37
CA LEU A 166 36.44 -10.16 -5.67
C LEU A 166 35.82 -10.49 -4.32
N ILE A 167 35.68 -11.78 -4.02
CA ILE A 167 35.15 -12.27 -2.76
C ILE A 167 36.25 -13.01 -2.01
N LEU A 168 36.52 -12.59 -0.78
CA LEU A 168 37.42 -13.32 0.11
C LEU A 168 36.63 -14.39 0.86
N ASP A 169 36.91 -15.67 0.58
CA ASP A 169 36.26 -16.80 1.24
C ASP A 169 37.23 -17.53 2.18
N LYS A 170 36.95 -17.43 3.47
CA LYS A 170 37.74 -18.06 4.52
C LYS A 170 37.58 -19.58 4.53
N GLY A 171 36.41 -20.09 4.17
CA GLY A 171 36.09 -21.51 4.21
C GLY A 171 36.78 -22.30 3.09
N SER A 172 36.98 -21.68 1.92
CA SER A 172 37.77 -22.27 0.83
C SER A 172 39.24 -21.81 0.81
N ASN A 173 39.60 -20.78 1.60
CA ASN A 173 40.92 -20.14 1.60
C ASN A 173 41.32 -19.63 0.20
N GLN A 174 40.37 -18.98 -0.49
CA GLN A 174 40.52 -18.51 -1.86
C GLN A 174 39.90 -17.12 -2.04
N ILE A 175 40.38 -16.42 -3.06
CA ILE A 175 39.70 -15.24 -3.61
C ILE A 175 38.92 -15.71 -4.84
N ILE A 176 37.60 -15.54 -4.81
CA ILE A 176 36.71 -15.89 -5.91
C ILE A 176 36.44 -14.62 -6.71
N VAL A 177 36.69 -14.66 -8.03
CA VAL A 177 36.51 -13.51 -8.91
C VAL A 177 35.27 -13.73 -9.78
N PHE A 178 34.32 -12.81 -9.68
CA PHE A 178 33.15 -12.76 -10.55
C PHE A 178 33.34 -11.71 -11.63
N GLU A 179 32.93 -12.08 -12.84
CA GLU A 179 32.81 -11.17 -13.97
C GLU A 179 31.33 -10.90 -14.27
N PRO A 180 30.98 -9.69 -14.74
CA PRO A 180 29.60 -9.37 -15.00
C PRO A 180 29.09 -10.19 -16.18
N THR A 181 27.87 -10.70 -16.06
CA THR A 181 27.17 -11.30 -17.21
C THR A 181 26.80 -10.22 -18.22
N ARG A 182 26.28 -10.61 -19.40
CA ARG A 182 25.71 -9.63 -20.34
C ARG A 182 24.65 -8.76 -19.66
N TYR A 183 23.77 -9.38 -18.87
CA TYR A 183 22.74 -8.66 -18.11
C TYR A 183 23.35 -7.67 -17.12
N GLY A 184 24.32 -8.10 -16.32
CA GLY A 184 25.02 -7.22 -15.37
C GLY A 184 25.70 -6.03 -16.06
N ARG A 185 26.36 -6.24 -17.20
CA ARG A 185 26.99 -5.15 -17.98
C ARG A 185 25.96 -4.14 -18.49
N VAL A 186 24.85 -4.61 -19.08
CA VAL A 186 23.80 -3.73 -19.61
C VAL A 186 23.18 -2.89 -18.50
N LEU A 187 22.86 -3.48 -17.34
CA LEU A 187 22.32 -2.72 -16.21
C LEU A 187 23.27 -1.68 -15.66
N ARG A 188 24.53 -2.07 -15.42
CA ARG A 188 25.57 -1.13 -14.94
C ARG A 188 25.72 0.04 -15.91
N LYS A 189 25.74 -0.24 -17.22
CA LYS A 189 25.83 0.80 -18.25
C LYS A 189 24.61 1.71 -18.27
N ALA A 190 23.41 1.16 -18.12
CA ALA A 190 22.18 1.95 -18.08
C ALA A 190 22.12 2.87 -16.86
N VAL A 191 22.54 2.39 -15.68
CA VAL A 191 22.67 3.21 -14.45
C VAL A 191 23.70 4.32 -14.64
N GLU A 192 24.90 4.00 -15.15
CA GLU A 192 25.95 4.96 -15.46
C GLU A 192 25.44 6.08 -16.37
N LEU A 193 24.85 5.73 -17.52
CA LEU A 193 24.37 6.70 -18.51
C LEU A 193 23.25 7.59 -17.93
N THR A 194 22.42 7.03 -17.05
CA THR A 194 21.34 7.75 -16.37
C THR A 194 21.89 8.83 -15.44
N GLU A 195 22.93 8.52 -14.66
CA GLU A 195 23.57 9.44 -13.72
C GLU A 195 24.40 10.51 -14.43
N VAL A 196 25.05 10.16 -15.55
CA VAL A 196 25.77 11.12 -16.41
C VAL A 196 24.81 12.09 -17.12
N GLY A 197 23.54 11.70 -17.30
CA GLY A 197 22.52 12.51 -17.98
C GLY A 197 22.54 12.40 -19.50
N ASN A 198 23.12 11.32 -20.05
CA ASN A 198 23.05 11.04 -21.48
C ASN A 198 21.74 10.28 -21.79
N GLU A 199 20.66 11.03 -21.99
CA GLU A 199 19.30 10.46 -22.01
C GLU A 199 19.07 9.46 -23.15
N ALA A 200 19.56 9.75 -24.36
CA ALA A 200 19.32 8.90 -25.53
C ALA A 200 20.03 7.55 -25.42
N GLU A 201 21.30 7.56 -24.97
CA GLU A 201 22.03 6.31 -24.73
C GLU A 201 21.48 5.57 -23.51
N ALA A 202 21.07 6.28 -22.45
CA ALA A 202 20.43 5.67 -21.29
C ALA A 202 19.14 4.96 -21.69
N GLU A 203 18.30 5.58 -22.51
CA GLU A 203 17.07 4.97 -23.05
C GLU A 203 17.38 3.67 -23.79
N ALA A 204 18.32 3.70 -24.73
CA ALA A 204 18.72 2.50 -25.48
C ALA A 204 19.25 1.38 -24.55
N ALA A 205 20.00 1.73 -23.51
CA ALA A 205 20.52 0.76 -22.55
C ALA A 205 19.42 0.15 -21.67
N TRP A 206 18.44 0.96 -21.23
CA TRP A 206 17.28 0.46 -20.48
C TRP A 206 16.35 -0.40 -21.35
N GLU A 207 16.17 -0.05 -22.62
CA GLU A 207 15.45 -0.91 -23.57
C GLU A 207 16.14 -2.25 -23.78
N GLU A 208 17.48 -2.26 -23.85
CA GLU A 208 18.24 -3.52 -23.90
C GLU A 208 18.06 -4.33 -22.60
N ALA A 209 18.04 -3.67 -21.44
CA ALA A 209 17.79 -4.34 -20.16
C ALA A 209 16.39 -5.00 -20.15
N LEU A 210 15.37 -4.32 -20.65
CA LEU A 210 14.02 -4.88 -20.76
C LEU A 210 13.98 -6.08 -21.72
N LYS A 211 14.69 -6.03 -22.85
CA LYS A 211 14.78 -7.21 -23.75
C LYS A 211 15.35 -8.45 -23.07
N LEU A 212 16.22 -8.28 -22.08
CA LEU A 212 16.77 -9.38 -21.28
C LEU A 212 15.84 -9.79 -20.13
N ASN A 213 15.10 -8.83 -19.56
CA ASN A 213 14.13 -9.05 -18.49
C ASN A 213 12.95 -8.06 -18.62
N ASN A 214 11.86 -8.50 -19.25
CA ASN A 214 10.68 -7.65 -19.48
C ASN A 214 9.98 -7.22 -18.17
N ASN A 215 10.23 -7.92 -17.06
CA ASN A 215 9.61 -7.62 -15.76
C ASN A 215 10.54 -6.77 -14.87
N LEU A 216 11.57 -6.14 -15.45
CA LEU A 216 12.49 -5.29 -14.72
C LEU A 216 11.88 -3.89 -14.48
N ASP A 217 11.17 -3.77 -13.36
CA ASP A 217 10.57 -2.54 -12.84
C ASP A 217 11.50 -1.31 -12.92
N MET A 218 12.75 -1.44 -12.48
CA MET A 218 13.72 -0.35 -12.46
C MET A 218 14.11 0.15 -13.85
N ALA A 219 14.02 -0.70 -14.89
CA ALA A 219 14.29 -0.27 -16.26
C ALA A 219 13.17 0.64 -16.77
N HIS A 220 11.91 0.33 -16.44
CA HIS A 220 10.80 1.26 -16.68
C HIS A 220 10.99 2.57 -15.91
N VAL A 221 11.50 2.54 -14.68
CA VAL A 221 11.83 3.76 -13.94
C VAL A 221 12.94 4.56 -14.61
N GLY A 222 13.98 3.88 -15.13
CA GLY A 222 15.06 4.49 -15.90
C GLY A 222 14.55 5.18 -17.17
N LEU A 223 13.77 4.47 -17.98
CA LEU A 223 13.11 5.00 -19.18
C LEU A 223 12.21 6.18 -18.86
N GLY A 224 11.37 6.07 -17.82
CA GLY A 224 10.48 7.15 -17.40
C GLY A 224 11.26 8.40 -17.00
N LYS A 225 12.38 8.25 -16.29
CA LYS A 225 13.27 9.38 -15.93
C LYS A 225 13.90 10.01 -17.16
N ALA A 226 14.37 9.22 -18.11
CA ALA A 226 14.96 9.71 -19.36
C ALA A 226 13.94 10.49 -20.19
N LYS A 227 12.76 9.92 -20.41
CA LYS A 227 11.64 10.55 -21.13
C LYS A 227 11.17 11.83 -20.45
N LEU A 228 11.10 11.84 -19.11
CA LEU A 228 10.71 13.04 -18.36
C LEU A 228 11.75 14.16 -18.52
N ARG A 229 13.06 13.84 -18.51
CA ARG A 229 14.14 14.81 -18.75
C ARG A 229 14.16 15.32 -20.19
N ALA A 230 13.78 14.47 -21.15
CA ALA A 230 13.56 14.85 -22.54
C ALA A 230 12.28 15.69 -22.77
N GLY A 231 11.46 15.92 -21.73
CA GLY A 231 10.21 16.69 -21.82
C GLY A 231 8.98 15.86 -22.26
N GLU A 232 9.15 14.58 -22.54
CA GLU A 232 8.12 13.64 -22.97
C GLU A 232 7.29 13.11 -21.78
N SER A 233 6.59 14.03 -21.10
CA SER A 233 5.89 13.73 -19.85
C SER A 233 4.82 12.63 -19.99
N GLU A 234 4.12 12.57 -21.12
CA GLU A 234 3.11 11.53 -21.40
C GLU A 234 3.72 10.12 -21.45
N LYS A 235 4.82 9.95 -22.19
CA LYS A 235 5.49 8.65 -22.28
C LYS A 235 6.12 8.28 -20.94
N ALA A 236 6.66 9.24 -20.19
CA ALA A 236 7.18 9.02 -18.85
C ALA A 236 6.11 8.48 -17.88
N ILE A 237 4.88 9.00 -17.94
CA ILE A 237 3.73 8.52 -17.15
C ILE A 237 3.48 7.03 -17.42
N HIS A 238 3.54 6.60 -18.68
CA HIS A 238 3.36 5.20 -19.05
C HIS A 238 4.44 4.32 -18.41
N GLU A 239 5.71 4.69 -18.56
CA GLU A 239 6.82 3.92 -17.99
C GLU A 239 6.76 3.85 -16.46
N PHE A 240 6.48 4.97 -15.78
CA PHE A 240 6.36 4.94 -14.31
C PHE A 240 5.17 4.12 -13.82
N ARG A 241 4.12 3.98 -14.63
CA ARG A 241 3.01 3.06 -14.33
C ARG A 241 3.45 1.60 -14.48
N GLN A 242 4.16 1.25 -15.56
CA GLN A 242 4.68 -0.12 -15.76
C GLN A 242 5.66 -0.51 -14.66
N GLY A 243 6.57 0.42 -14.32
CA GLY A 243 7.49 0.26 -13.20
C GLY A 243 6.85 0.47 -11.84
N MET A 244 5.52 0.51 -11.67
CA MET A 244 4.83 0.63 -10.38
C MET A 244 5.39 1.69 -9.43
N ARG A 245 5.68 2.90 -9.94
CA ARG A 245 6.24 4.03 -9.18
C ARG A 245 5.28 5.21 -9.10
N PRO A 246 4.39 5.27 -8.09
CA PRO A 246 3.45 6.38 -7.92
C PRO A 246 4.14 7.73 -7.67
N ASP A 247 5.32 7.71 -7.04
CA ASP A 247 6.12 8.89 -6.74
C ASP A 247 6.63 9.59 -8.00
N TYR A 248 7.23 8.82 -8.91
CA TYR A 248 7.69 9.36 -10.20
C TYR A 248 6.53 9.61 -11.16
N TYR A 249 5.50 8.75 -11.17
CA TYR A 249 4.27 8.96 -11.93
C TYR A 249 3.64 10.31 -11.60
N SER A 250 3.48 10.62 -10.31
CA SER A 250 2.88 11.88 -9.83
C SER A 250 3.65 13.11 -10.33
N ARG A 251 4.99 13.05 -10.32
CA ARG A 251 5.85 14.13 -10.83
C ARG A 251 5.71 14.32 -12.33
N ALA A 252 5.72 13.23 -13.10
CA ALA A 252 5.52 13.27 -14.54
C ALA A 252 4.11 13.77 -14.90
N PHE A 253 3.09 13.28 -14.18
CA PHE A 253 1.71 13.71 -14.33
C PHE A 253 1.51 15.19 -14.01
N LYS A 254 2.17 15.72 -12.97
CA LYS A 254 2.16 17.16 -12.65
C LYS A 254 2.72 18.00 -13.79
N SER A 255 3.81 17.54 -14.42
CA SER A 255 4.40 18.19 -15.61
C SER A 255 3.47 18.14 -16.81
N TYR A 256 2.94 16.96 -17.13
CA TYR A 256 1.98 16.75 -18.23
C TYR A 256 0.71 17.58 -18.06
N ARG A 257 0.09 17.54 -16.88
CA ARG A 257 -1.11 18.31 -16.55
C ARG A 257 -0.86 19.81 -16.70
N LYS A 258 0.31 20.29 -16.26
CA LYS A 258 0.70 21.69 -16.41
C LYS A 258 0.77 22.07 -17.90
N GLN A 259 1.45 21.26 -18.73
CA GLN A 259 1.53 21.50 -20.18
C GLN A 259 0.13 21.55 -20.81
N LEU A 260 -0.71 20.56 -20.56
CA LEU A 260 -2.06 20.48 -21.11
C LEU A 260 -2.97 21.66 -20.70
N ILE A 261 -2.91 22.11 -19.45
CA ILE A 261 -3.67 23.28 -18.98
C ILE A 261 -3.16 24.56 -19.68
N TRP A 262 -1.85 24.73 -19.82
CA TRP A 262 -1.29 25.90 -20.51
C TRP A 262 -1.70 25.94 -21.98
N ASP A 263 -1.67 24.79 -22.67
CA ASP A 263 -2.02 24.70 -24.09
C ASP A 263 -3.52 24.91 -24.35
N GLN A 264 -4.38 24.50 -23.40
CA GLN A 264 -5.84 24.56 -23.53
C GLN A 264 -6.49 25.66 -22.68
N PHE A 265 -5.71 26.59 -22.14
CA PHE A 265 -6.18 27.58 -21.15
C PHE A 265 -7.41 28.36 -21.63
N GLY A 266 -7.39 28.85 -22.88
CA GLY A 266 -8.50 29.63 -23.44
C GLY A 266 -9.81 28.85 -23.53
N LEU A 267 -9.76 27.58 -23.91
CA LEU A 267 -10.93 26.71 -24.01
C LEU A 267 -11.49 26.37 -22.61
N ILE A 268 -10.61 26.03 -21.67
CA ILE A 268 -10.99 25.72 -20.29
C ILE A 268 -11.65 26.94 -19.63
N ALA A 269 -11.04 28.13 -19.75
CA ALA A 269 -11.60 29.36 -19.22
C ALA A 269 -12.99 29.68 -19.79
N THR A 270 -13.17 29.49 -21.10
CA THR A 270 -14.46 29.71 -21.78
C THR A 270 -15.52 28.72 -21.29
N LEU A 271 -15.21 27.43 -21.19
CA LEU A 271 -16.14 26.41 -20.66
C LEU A 271 -16.54 26.69 -19.21
N CYS A 272 -15.61 27.11 -18.36
CA CYS A 272 -15.91 27.48 -16.98
C CYS A 272 -16.89 28.66 -16.91
N ILE A 273 -16.70 29.70 -17.74
CA ILE A 273 -17.62 30.85 -17.80
C ILE A 273 -19.01 30.39 -18.26
N VAL A 274 -19.08 29.58 -19.32
CA VAL A 274 -20.35 29.04 -19.84
C VAL A 274 -21.06 28.19 -18.79
N LEU A 275 -20.34 27.33 -18.06
CA LEU A 275 -20.90 26.51 -16.99
C LEU A 275 -21.48 27.38 -15.86
N VAL A 276 -20.75 28.39 -15.39
CA VAL A 276 -21.21 29.31 -14.35
C VAL A 276 -22.46 30.08 -14.80
N VAL A 277 -22.43 30.64 -16.01
CA VAL A 277 -23.58 31.35 -16.59
C VAL A 277 -24.77 30.41 -16.75
N GLY A 278 -24.54 29.18 -17.23
CA GLY A 278 -25.55 28.13 -17.38
C GLY A 278 -26.16 27.70 -16.05
N LEU A 279 -25.37 27.57 -14.99
CA LEU A 279 -25.85 27.26 -13.63
C LEU A 279 -26.68 28.42 -13.05
N ILE A 280 -26.28 29.68 -13.28
CA ILE A 280 -27.04 30.86 -12.83
C ILE A 280 -28.39 30.96 -13.56
N ILE A 281 -28.39 30.79 -14.89
CA ILE A 281 -29.61 30.82 -15.71
C ILE A 281 -30.50 29.63 -15.38
N GLY A 282 -29.93 28.42 -15.33
CA GLY A 282 -30.64 27.19 -14.99
C GLY A 282 -31.28 27.23 -13.60
N ASN A 283 -30.58 27.77 -12.60
CA ASN A 283 -31.13 27.95 -11.25
C ASN A 283 -32.27 28.98 -11.22
N ARG A 284 -32.21 30.04 -12.06
CA ARG A 284 -33.33 30.98 -12.20
C ARG A 284 -34.54 30.34 -12.89
N MET A 285 -34.32 29.52 -13.93
CA MET A 285 -35.41 28.90 -14.70
C MET A 285 -36.05 27.69 -14.02
N LEU A 286 -35.30 26.90 -13.24
CA LEU A 286 -35.85 25.75 -12.50
C LEU A 286 -36.64 26.15 -11.25
N LYS A 287 -36.45 27.36 -10.73
CA LYS A 287 -37.15 27.86 -9.54
C LYS A 287 -38.68 27.91 -9.73
N ASP A 288 -39.13 28.11 -10.97
CA ASP A 288 -40.55 28.29 -11.31
C ASP A 288 -41.24 26.99 -11.76
N ARG A 289 -40.51 25.89 -12.01
CA ARG A 289 -41.06 24.61 -12.54
C ARG A 289 -41.14 23.46 -11.55
N LEU A 290 -40.64 23.61 -10.32
CA LEU A 290 -40.52 22.52 -9.33
C LEU A 290 -41.68 22.47 -8.32
N ALA A 291 -42.91 22.65 -8.80
CA ALA A 291 -44.16 22.52 -8.04
C ALA A 291 -44.97 21.26 -8.43
N SER A 292 -44.30 20.10 -8.49
CA SER A 292 -44.96 18.79 -8.55
C SER A 292 -44.40 17.87 -7.46
N GLU A 293 -45.19 16.86 -7.06
CA GLU A 293 -44.84 15.90 -6.02
C GLU A 293 -43.41 15.39 -6.16
N PRO A 294 -42.66 15.25 -5.05
CA PRO A 294 -41.29 14.80 -5.12
C PRO A 294 -41.24 13.33 -5.53
N GLY A 295 -40.88 13.07 -6.79
CA GLY A 295 -40.53 11.73 -7.25
C GLY A 295 -39.44 11.10 -6.37
N LYS A 296 -39.34 9.76 -6.38
CA LYS A 296 -38.49 8.94 -5.49
C LYS A 296 -37.03 9.44 -5.38
N ILE A 297 -36.46 9.92 -6.48
CA ILE A 297 -35.11 10.51 -6.53
C ILE A 297 -35.04 11.84 -5.74
N ARG A 298 -36.03 12.72 -5.92
CA ARG A 298 -36.10 14.00 -5.20
C ARG A 298 -36.29 13.79 -3.69
N PHE A 299 -37.03 12.75 -3.29
CA PHE A 299 -37.12 12.35 -1.90
C PHE A 299 -35.78 11.89 -1.33
N ALA A 300 -35.01 11.06 -2.07
CA ALA A 300 -33.68 10.63 -1.63
C ALA A 300 -32.69 11.80 -1.46
N TRP A 301 -32.70 12.75 -2.38
CA TRP A 301 -31.93 14.00 -2.26
C TRP A 301 -32.39 14.86 -1.08
N LYS A 302 -33.71 15.00 -0.87
CA LYS A 302 -34.27 15.72 0.28
C LYS A 302 -33.84 15.07 1.59
N LEU A 303 -33.85 13.74 1.68
CA LEU A 303 -33.43 12.99 2.85
C LEU A 303 -31.97 13.24 3.20
N MET A 304 -31.08 13.27 2.19
CA MET A 304 -29.66 13.57 2.40
C MET A 304 -29.43 14.91 3.11
N PHE A 305 -30.23 15.95 2.83
CA PHE A 305 -30.02 17.29 3.40
C PHE A 305 -31.00 17.67 4.52
N ARG A 306 -32.11 16.92 4.67
CA ARG A 306 -33.13 17.12 5.71
C ARG A 306 -33.50 15.78 6.35
N PRO A 307 -32.58 15.12 7.06
CA PRO A 307 -32.74 13.74 7.50
C PRO A 307 -33.89 13.56 8.49
N PHE A 308 -33.96 14.35 9.56
CA PHE A 308 -35.00 14.20 10.59
C PHE A 308 -36.42 14.27 10.02
N LYS A 309 -36.69 15.28 9.20
CA LYS A 309 -38.01 15.44 8.55
C LYS A 309 -38.31 14.27 7.60
N SER A 310 -37.33 13.90 6.77
CA SER A 310 -37.56 12.90 5.72
C SER A 310 -37.67 11.48 6.27
N PHE A 311 -36.93 11.13 7.33
CA PHE A 311 -37.12 9.86 8.04
C PHE A 311 -38.45 9.81 8.81
N TRP A 312 -38.94 10.94 9.30
CA TRP A 312 -40.28 11.02 9.88
C TRP A 312 -41.37 10.77 8.81
N GLU A 313 -41.26 11.42 7.65
CA GLU A 313 -42.14 11.16 6.47
C GLU A 313 -42.05 9.70 6.01
N LEU A 314 -40.87 9.08 6.06
CA LEU A 314 -40.67 7.66 5.74
C LEU A 314 -41.44 6.74 6.69
N LYS A 315 -41.42 7.05 7.99
CA LYS A 315 -42.09 6.24 9.02
C LYS A 315 -43.60 6.42 9.03
N TYR A 316 -44.08 7.67 9.08
CA TYR A 316 -45.49 7.96 9.33
C TYR A 316 -46.31 8.21 8.06
N GLU A 317 -45.69 8.73 6.99
CA GLU A 317 -46.38 9.06 5.74
C GLU A 317 -46.11 8.04 4.62
N GLN A 318 -45.31 6.99 4.87
CA GLN A 318 -44.94 5.98 3.88
C GLN A 318 -44.33 6.57 2.59
N ALA A 319 -43.70 7.74 2.69
CA ALA A 319 -43.10 8.44 1.56
C ALA A 319 -41.93 7.67 0.91
N GLY A 320 -41.33 6.73 1.64
CA GLY A 320 -40.24 5.88 1.17
C GLY A 320 -40.71 4.52 0.65
N HIS A 321 -40.12 4.06 -0.46
CA HIS A 321 -40.37 2.73 -1.02
C HIS A 321 -39.17 1.80 -0.81
N TRP A 322 -39.38 0.66 -0.17
CA TRP A 322 -38.35 -0.36 0.06
C TRP A 322 -37.73 -0.92 -1.24
N GLY A 323 -38.52 -1.03 -2.31
CA GLY A 323 -37.98 -1.42 -3.63
C GLY A 323 -36.99 -0.40 -4.19
N PHE A 324 -37.17 0.88 -3.88
CA PHE A 324 -36.21 1.92 -4.27
C PHE A 324 -34.96 1.90 -3.40
N SER A 325 -35.04 1.50 -2.12
CA SER A 325 -33.85 1.35 -1.27
C SER A 325 -32.94 0.21 -1.76
N LEU A 326 -33.52 -0.88 -2.27
CA LEU A 326 -32.76 -1.95 -2.95
C LEU A 326 -32.15 -1.47 -4.27
N LEU A 327 -32.84 -0.62 -5.03
CA LEU A 327 -32.27 0.02 -6.22
C LEU A 327 -31.06 0.90 -5.85
N LEU A 328 -31.13 1.66 -4.74
CA LEU A 328 -29.99 2.45 -4.25
C LEU A 328 -28.81 1.56 -3.87
N LEU A 329 -29.06 0.42 -3.21
CA LEU A 329 -28.02 -0.57 -2.94
C LEU A 329 -27.40 -1.12 -4.23
N LEU A 330 -28.21 -1.44 -5.24
CA LEU A 330 -27.72 -1.88 -6.55
C LEU A 330 -26.85 -0.81 -7.24
N ILE A 331 -27.28 0.45 -7.22
CA ILE A 331 -26.51 1.58 -7.76
C ILE A 331 -25.19 1.72 -7.00
N PHE A 332 -25.20 1.62 -5.68
CA PHE A 332 -23.99 1.64 -4.86
C PHE A 332 -23.01 0.52 -5.22
N ILE A 333 -23.50 -0.69 -5.48
CA ILE A 333 -22.69 -1.84 -5.92
C ILE A 333 -22.07 -1.55 -7.29
N ILE A 334 -22.89 -1.12 -8.26
CA ILE A 334 -22.41 -0.82 -9.62
C ILE A 334 -21.34 0.26 -9.58
N LEU A 335 -21.57 1.35 -8.84
CA LEU A 335 -20.59 2.42 -8.71
C LEU A 335 -19.34 1.96 -7.97
N SER A 336 -19.44 1.08 -6.97
CA SER A 336 -18.28 0.52 -6.27
C SER A 336 -17.42 -0.33 -7.20
N VAL A 337 -18.05 -1.14 -8.05
CA VAL A 337 -17.39 -1.92 -9.12
C VAL A 337 -16.68 -1.00 -10.12
N ILE A 338 -17.38 0.04 -10.62
CA ILE A 338 -16.80 1.02 -11.53
C ILE A 338 -15.63 1.75 -10.85
N LYS A 339 -15.80 2.17 -9.60
CA LYS A 339 -14.75 2.83 -8.82
C LYS A 339 -13.53 1.92 -8.70
N ARG A 340 -13.69 0.64 -8.36
CA ARG A 340 -12.56 -0.32 -8.26
C ARG A 340 -11.81 -0.45 -9.59
N GLN A 341 -12.52 -0.44 -10.72
CA GLN A 341 -11.92 -0.59 -12.06
C GLN A 341 -11.22 0.67 -12.59
N PHE A 342 -11.77 1.86 -12.30
CA PHE A 342 -11.39 3.11 -12.96
C PHE A 342 -10.74 4.13 -12.02
N THR A 343 -10.51 3.80 -10.75
CA THR A 343 -9.77 4.67 -9.82
C THR A 343 -8.35 4.90 -10.35
N GLY A 344 -7.90 6.15 -10.33
CA GLY A 344 -6.59 6.52 -10.85
C GLY A 344 -5.43 5.89 -10.08
N PHE A 345 -4.33 5.65 -10.81
CA PHE A 345 -3.14 4.92 -10.35
C PHE A 345 -2.53 5.42 -9.03
N ILE A 346 -2.63 6.71 -8.73
CA ILE A 346 -2.07 7.27 -7.50
C ILE A 346 -2.84 6.79 -6.26
N ILE A 347 -4.17 6.68 -6.37
CA ILE A 347 -5.05 6.22 -5.29
C ILE A 347 -5.06 4.69 -5.23
N PHE A 348 -5.10 4.03 -6.39
CA PHE A 348 -5.15 2.57 -6.48
C PHE A 348 -3.92 2.02 -7.20
N GLN A 349 -2.99 1.47 -6.40
CA GLN A 349 -1.69 0.97 -6.84
C GLN A 349 -1.66 -0.56 -6.86
N SER A 350 -2.58 -1.18 -7.59
CA SER A 350 -2.61 -2.64 -7.71
C SER A 350 -2.34 -3.10 -9.13
N LEU A 351 -1.49 -4.12 -9.27
CA LEU A 351 -1.39 -4.96 -10.45
C LEU A 351 -2.36 -6.16 -10.36
N GLU A 352 -3.32 -6.14 -9.43
CA GLU A 352 -4.16 -7.31 -9.13
C GLU A 352 -4.86 -7.80 -10.41
N THR A 353 -4.36 -8.93 -10.92
CA THR A 353 -4.97 -9.70 -12.00
C THR A 353 -6.22 -10.45 -11.54
N GLN A 354 -6.55 -10.39 -10.24
CA GLN A 354 -7.68 -11.08 -9.62
C GLN A 354 -8.78 -10.12 -9.17
N PHE A 355 -9.17 -9.17 -10.03
CA PHE A 355 -10.39 -8.41 -9.81
C PHE A 355 -11.61 -9.35 -9.88
N SER A 356 -12.37 -9.42 -8.78
CA SER A 356 -13.59 -10.22 -8.69
C SER A 356 -14.79 -9.33 -8.42
N ILE A 357 -15.68 -9.21 -9.41
CA ILE A 357 -16.97 -8.53 -9.26
C ILE A 357 -17.75 -9.14 -8.09
N TRP A 358 -17.67 -10.46 -7.91
CA TRP A 358 -18.34 -11.16 -6.82
C TRP A 358 -17.88 -10.71 -5.44
N MET A 359 -16.59 -10.41 -5.30
CA MET A 359 -16.04 -9.91 -4.04
C MET A 359 -16.62 -8.53 -3.71
N GLU A 360 -16.67 -7.60 -4.68
CA GLU A 360 -17.25 -6.27 -4.48
C GLU A 360 -18.75 -6.34 -4.15
N VAL A 361 -19.49 -7.23 -4.82
CA VAL A 361 -20.91 -7.49 -4.50
C VAL A 361 -21.06 -7.97 -3.06
N GLN A 362 -20.25 -8.95 -2.63
CA GLN A 362 -20.31 -9.49 -1.27
C GLN A 362 -19.98 -8.42 -0.21
N VAL A 363 -18.94 -7.61 -0.44
CA VAL A 363 -18.53 -6.53 0.47
C VAL A 363 -19.61 -5.48 0.67
N ALA A 364 -20.48 -5.25 -0.31
CA ALA A 364 -21.62 -4.33 -0.18
C ALA A 364 -22.89 -5.00 0.38
N VAL A 365 -23.24 -6.19 -0.11
CA VAL A 365 -24.51 -6.88 0.20
C VAL A 365 -24.49 -7.48 1.61
N ILE A 366 -23.40 -8.16 1.99
CA ILE A 366 -23.34 -8.88 3.26
C ILE A 366 -23.44 -7.91 4.45
N PRO A 367 -22.65 -6.82 4.55
CA PRO A 367 -22.79 -5.90 5.66
C PRO A 367 -24.14 -5.19 5.70
N PHE A 368 -24.72 -4.87 4.54
CA PHE A 368 -26.05 -4.24 4.47
C PHE A 368 -27.13 -5.13 5.10
N PHE A 369 -27.21 -6.39 4.69
CA PHE A 369 -28.23 -7.30 5.22
C PHE A 369 -27.92 -7.78 6.64
N LEU A 370 -26.65 -7.99 6.99
CA LEU A 370 -26.25 -8.29 8.37
C LEU A 370 -26.65 -7.15 9.31
N TRP A 371 -26.41 -5.90 8.91
CA TRP A 371 -26.89 -4.73 9.64
C TRP A 371 -28.40 -4.77 9.83
N CYS A 372 -29.18 -4.91 8.76
CA CYS A 372 -30.64 -4.91 8.86
C CYS A 372 -31.19 -6.07 9.70
N ILE A 373 -30.62 -7.29 9.58
CA ILE A 373 -31.06 -8.48 10.32
C ILE A 373 -30.69 -8.34 11.81
N ALA A 374 -29.45 -7.98 12.10
CA ALA A 374 -28.99 -7.81 13.48
C ALA A 374 -29.78 -6.70 14.19
N ASN A 375 -29.97 -5.57 13.52
CA ASN A 375 -30.70 -4.44 14.05
C ASN A 375 -32.19 -4.78 14.26
N TRP A 376 -32.81 -5.51 13.33
CA TRP A 376 -34.17 -6.03 13.48
C TRP A 376 -34.28 -7.04 14.63
N SER A 377 -33.30 -7.93 14.81
CA SER A 377 -33.33 -8.91 15.89
C SER A 377 -33.24 -8.28 17.28
N LEU A 378 -32.63 -7.10 17.40
CA LEU A 378 -32.52 -6.36 18.66
C LEU A 378 -33.80 -5.63 19.06
N THR A 379 -34.78 -5.48 18.16
CA THR A 379 -36.01 -4.75 18.49
C THR A 379 -36.82 -5.44 19.58
N THR A 380 -36.73 -6.77 19.67
CA THR A 380 -37.39 -7.56 20.72
C THR A 380 -36.73 -7.38 22.09
N LEU A 381 -35.41 -7.19 22.13
CA LEU A 381 -34.66 -7.01 23.38
C LEU A 381 -34.70 -5.56 23.87
N MET A 382 -34.76 -4.62 22.94
CA MET A 382 -34.58 -3.19 23.19
C MET A 382 -35.89 -2.41 22.97
N ASP A 383 -37.05 -3.06 23.01
CA ASP A 383 -38.39 -2.44 22.84
C ASP A 383 -38.45 -1.49 21.64
N GLY A 384 -37.98 -1.93 20.47
CA GLY A 384 -38.01 -1.16 19.24
C GLY A 384 -39.25 -1.46 18.41
N GLU A 385 -39.83 -0.43 17.80
CA GLU A 385 -41.03 -0.60 16.95
C GLU A 385 -40.71 -0.88 15.47
N GLY A 386 -39.44 -0.74 15.08
CA GLY A 386 -39.02 -0.80 13.68
C GLY A 386 -39.29 -2.16 13.03
N LYS A 387 -40.00 -2.15 11.90
CA LYS A 387 -40.20 -3.35 11.07
C LYS A 387 -39.00 -3.57 10.15
N PHE A 388 -38.71 -4.83 9.81
CA PHE A 388 -37.60 -5.17 8.90
C PHE A 388 -37.62 -4.36 7.59
N LYS A 389 -38.80 -4.19 6.96
CA LYS A 389 -38.95 -3.39 5.73
C LYS A 389 -38.60 -1.92 5.94
N GLU A 390 -38.91 -1.35 7.10
CA GLU A 390 -38.61 0.05 7.44
C GLU A 390 -37.11 0.24 7.68
N ILE A 391 -36.47 -0.72 8.34
CA ILE A 391 -35.01 -0.75 8.55
C ILE A 391 -34.29 -0.82 7.20
N VAL A 392 -34.66 -1.76 6.33
CA VAL A 392 -34.09 -1.89 4.96
C VAL A 392 -34.31 -0.62 4.13
N THR A 393 -35.47 0.02 4.27
CA THR A 393 -35.75 1.29 3.60
C THR A 393 -34.81 2.37 4.13
N ALA A 394 -34.77 2.59 5.44
CA ALA A 394 -33.91 3.60 6.05
C ALA A 394 -32.42 3.40 5.74
N THR A 395 -31.92 2.17 5.84
CA THR A 395 -30.52 1.83 5.53
C THR A 395 -30.18 2.10 4.06
N GLY A 396 -31.03 1.71 3.10
CA GLY A 396 -30.74 1.96 1.69
C GLY A 396 -30.77 3.43 1.29
N TYR A 397 -31.67 4.24 1.88
CA TYR A 397 -31.64 5.70 1.69
C TYR A 397 -30.44 6.37 2.38
N ALA A 398 -29.94 5.81 3.48
CA ALA A 398 -28.74 6.31 4.14
C ALA A 398 -27.46 6.13 3.32
N LEU A 399 -27.44 5.25 2.31
CA LEU A 399 -26.31 5.07 1.37
C LEU A 399 -26.13 6.23 0.39
N MET A 400 -27.12 7.12 0.27
CA MET A 400 -27.11 8.24 -0.69
C MET A 400 -25.82 9.08 -0.70
N PRO A 401 -25.21 9.44 0.46
CA PRO A 401 -23.96 10.20 0.48
C PRO A 401 -22.81 9.46 -0.20
N LEU A 402 -22.72 8.14 0.00
CA LEU A 402 -21.69 7.31 -0.61
C LEU A 402 -21.90 7.25 -2.13
N ILE A 403 -23.14 7.00 -2.57
CA ILE A 403 -23.50 6.94 -4.00
C ILE A 403 -23.12 8.24 -4.71
N VAL A 404 -23.52 9.39 -4.14
CA VAL A 404 -23.26 10.70 -4.74
C VAL A 404 -21.77 11.04 -4.74
N MET A 405 -21.04 10.71 -3.67
CA MET A 405 -19.62 11.05 -3.53
C MET A 405 -18.69 10.17 -4.37
N GLN A 406 -19.08 8.95 -4.73
CA GLN A 406 -18.24 8.08 -5.56
C GLN A 406 -17.94 8.66 -6.94
N ILE A 407 -18.87 9.38 -7.57
CA ILE A 407 -18.70 9.97 -8.90
C ILE A 407 -17.60 11.05 -8.91
N PRO A 408 -17.67 12.13 -8.10
CA PRO A 408 -16.61 13.13 -8.06
C PRO A 408 -15.28 12.55 -7.56
N LEU A 409 -15.30 11.62 -6.60
CA LEU A 409 -14.09 10.94 -6.13
C LEU A 409 -13.41 10.15 -7.25
N LEU A 410 -14.17 9.44 -8.09
CA LEU A 410 -13.63 8.71 -9.24
C LEU A 410 -12.94 9.65 -10.23
N ILE A 411 -13.57 10.78 -10.57
CA ILE A 411 -12.97 11.79 -11.44
C ILE A 411 -11.70 12.36 -10.81
N LEU A 412 -11.78 12.78 -9.54
CA LEU A 412 -10.68 13.32 -8.76
C LEU A 412 -9.48 12.37 -8.74
N SER A 413 -9.71 11.08 -8.51
CA SER A 413 -8.64 10.07 -8.45
C SER A 413 -7.76 10.01 -9.70
N ASN A 414 -8.30 10.39 -10.88
CA ASN A 414 -7.59 10.37 -12.16
C ASN A 414 -6.90 11.69 -12.53
N ILE A 415 -7.22 12.78 -11.83
CA ILE A 415 -6.68 14.13 -12.13
C ILE A 415 -5.77 14.68 -11.04
N MET A 416 -5.68 14.00 -9.90
CA MET A 416 -4.91 14.43 -8.75
C MET A 416 -3.45 13.95 -8.83
N THR A 417 -2.58 14.68 -8.15
CA THR A 417 -1.20 14.27 -7.85
C THR A 417 -1.13 13.65 -6.45
N GLN A 418 0.00 13.01 -6.13
CA GLN A 418 0.21 12.38 -4.82
C GLN A 418 0.07 13.37 -3.65
N GLU A 419 0.55 14.61 -3.82
CA GLU A 419 0.46 15.70 -2.83
C GLU A 419 -1.01 16.12 -2.56
N GLU A 420 -1.90 15.89 -3.52
CA GLU A 420 -3.32 16.29 -3.42
C GLU A 420 -4.19 15.18 -2.80
N THR A 421 -3.72 13.93 -2.72
CA THR A 421 -4.52 12.76 -2.30
C THR A 421 -5.23 12.90 -0.96
N SER A 422 -4.69 13.69 -0.04
CA SER A 422 -5.34 14.02 1.24
C SER A 422 -6.75 14.58 1.06
N PHE A 423 -7.01 15.37 0.01
CA PHE A 423 -8.35 15.90 -0.29
C PHE A 423 -9.33 14.81 -0.72
N TYR A 424 -8.86 13.81 -1.47
CA TYR A 424 -9.68 12.66 -1.86
C TYR A 424 -10.15 11.90 -0.61
N TYR A 425 -9.22 11.55 0.28
CA TYR A 425 -9.55 10.79 1.49
C TYR A 425 -10.39 11.60 2.48
N LEU A 426 -10.21 12.92 2.54
CA LEU A 426 -11.07 13.81 3.32
C LEU A 426 -12.52 13.76 2.83
N LEU A 427 -12.76 13.93 1.53
CA LEU A 427 -14.09 13.89 0.93
C LEU A 427 -14.76 12.51 1.09
N GLU A 428 -13.98 11.45 0.92
CA GLU A 428 -14.42 10.08 1.18
C GLU A 428 -14.83 9.88 2.65
N SER A 429 -14.01 10.34 3.58
CA SER A 429 -14.30 10.27 5.02
C SER A 429 -15.57 11.04 5.39
N ILE A 430 -15.76 12.24 4.83
CA ILE A 430 -16.99 13.03 5.01
C ILE A 430 -18.21 12.23 4.54
N SER A 431 -18.11 11.52 3.42
CA SER A 431 -19.21 10.70 2.89
C SER A 431 -19.59 9.55 3.81
N TYR A 432 -18.61 8.87 4.42
CA TYR A 432 -18.83 7.80 5.38
C TYR A 432 -19.42 8.32 6.70
N ILE A 433 -18.90 9.43 7.23
CA ILE A 433 -19.46 10.07 8.42
C ILE A 433 -20.91 10.50 8.17
N TRP A 434 -21.20 11.08 7.00
CA TRP A 434 -22.55 11.48 6.64
C TRP A 434 -23.50 10.29 6.52
N CYS A 435 -23.08 9.20 5.88
CA CYS A 435 -23.83 7.94 5.84
C CYS A 435 -24.12 7.41 7.26
N ALA A 436 -23.14 7.41 8.16
CA ALA A 436 -23.32 6.97 9.54
C ALA A 436 -24.31 7.85 10.31
N LEU A 437 -24.28 9.17 10.11
CA LEU A 437 -25.24 10.10 10.69
C LEU A 437 -26.66 9.86 10.14
N LEU A 438 -26.82 9.61 8.83
CA LEU A 438 -28.11 9.26 8.25
C LEU A 438 -28.64 7.94 8.79
N LEU A 439 -27.78 6.93 8.95
CA LEU A 439 -28.15 5.66 9.60
C LEU A 439 -28.61 5.89 11.04
N PHE A 440 -27.89 6.70 11.81
CA PHE A 440 -28.28 7.05 13.17
C PHE A 440 -29.67 7.71 13.23
N VAL A 441 -29.91 8.75 12.42
CA VAL A 441 -31.22 9.43 12.40
C VAL A 441 -32.32 8.49 11.89
N GLY A 442 -32.00 7.64 10.92
CA GLY A 442 -32.91 6.61 10.40
C GLY A 442 -33.33 5.64 11.49
N MET A 443 -32.38 5.04 12.21
CA MET A 443 -32.68 4.09 13.29
C MET A 443 -33.40 4.76 14.46
N LEU A 444 -32.98 5.96 14.85
CA LEU A 444 -33.65 6.77 15.88
C LEU A 444 -35.15 6.91 15.57
N THR A 445 -35.47 7.27 14.32
CA THR A 445 -36.85 7.50 13.89
C THR A 445 -37.63 6.19 13.72
N VAL A 446 -37.06 5.22 13.00
CA VAL A 446 -37.70 3.93 12.70
C VAL A 446 -38.05 3.17 13.98
N HIS A 447 -37.19 3.19 14.99
CA HIS A 447 -37.45 2.49 16.25
C HIS A 447 -38.16 3.34 17.31
N GLN A 448 -38.35 4.64 17.11
CA GLN A 448 -38.77 5.61 18.14
C GLN A 448 -37.86 5.60 19.39
N TYR A 449 -36.55 5.50 19.17
CA TYR A 449 -35.59 5.51 20.26
C TYR A 449 -35.20 6.92 20.66
N THR A 450 -34.78 7.08 21.91
CA THR A 450 -34.01 8.25 22.32
C THR A 450 -32.62 8.21 21.67
N ALA A 451 -31.94 9.36 21.59
CA ALA A 451 -30.60 9.45 21.04
C ALA A 451 -29.61 8.49 21.73
N SER A 452 -29.62 8.45 23.07
CA SER A 452 -28.75 7.55 23.85
C SER A 452 -29.05 6.07 23.57
N LYS A 453 -30.33 5.70 23.56
CA LYS A 453 -30.77 4.33 23.24
C LYS A 453 -30.38 3.93 21.82
N THR A 454 -30.45 4.85 20.87
CA THR A 454 -30.01 4.62 19.48
C THR A 454 -28.51 4.33 19.40
N VAL A 455 -27.66 5.10 20.08
CA VAL A 455 -26.21 4.83 20.11
C VAL A 455 -25.91 3.45 20.70
N VAL A 456 -26.54 3.11 21.83
CA VAL A 456 -26.35 1.81 22.48
C VAL A 456 -26.80 0.66 21.57
N THR A 457 -27.97 0.78 20.95
CA THR A 457 -28.52 -0.25 20.06
C THR A 457 -27.71 -0.42 18.78
N MET A 458 -27.17 0.66 18.20
CA MET A 458 -26.23 0.57 17.08
C MET A 458 -24.94 -0.16 17.49
N GLY A 459 -24.41 0.12 18.70
CA GLY A 459 -23.26 -0.61 19.25
C GLY A 459 -23.55 -2.11 19.44
N LEU A 460 -24.69 -2.44 20.05
CA LEU A 460 -25.14 -3.83 20.22
C LEU A 460 -25.39 -4.52 18.87
N THR A 461 -25.81 -3.78 17.84
CA THR A 461 -26.00 -4.33 16.49
C THR A 461 -24.71 -4.97 15.97
N PHE A 462 -23.55 -4.33 16.19
CA PHE A 462 -22.26 -4.91 15.81
C PHE A 462 -21.90 -6.17 16.60
N VAL A 463 -22.25 -6.24 17.89
CA VAL A 463 -22.08 -7.46 18.70
C VAL A 463 -22.91 -8.60 18.13
N VAL A 464 -24.18 -8.32 17.79
CA VAL A 464 -25.08 -9.30 17.19
C VAL A 464 -24.59 -9.75 15.81
N ILE A 465 -24.06 -8.83 14.98
CA ILE A 465 -23.40 -9.19 13.71
C ILE A 465 -22.26 -10.19 13.96
N GLY A 466 -21.42 -9.95 14.98
CA GLY A 466 -20.35 -10.87 15.37
C GLY A 466 -20.86 -12.26 15.74
N ILE A 467 -21.96 -12.33 16.50
CA ILE A 467 -22.62 -13.59 16.86
C ILE A 467 -23.17 -14.29 15.61
N ILE A 468 -23.86 -13.57 14.73
CA ILE A 468 -24.41 -14.12 13.47
C ILE A 468 -23.30 -14.69 12.60
N LEU A 469 -22.19 -13.96 12.44
CA LEU A 469 -21.03 -14.41 11.65
C LEU A 469 -20.38 -15.65 12.26
N PHE A 470 -20.22 -15.69 13.59
CA PHE A 470 -19.68 -16.86 14.30
C PHE A 470 -20.56 -18.09 14.11
N LEU A 471 -21.87 -17.96 14.32
CA LEU A 471 -22.83 -19.05 14.13
C LEU A 471 -22.88 -19.50 12.66
N GLY A 472 -22.83 -18.56 11.72
CA GLY A 472 -22.79 -18.85 10.29
C GLY A 472 -21.54 -19.63 9.90
N LEU A 473 -20.37 -19.25 10.41
CA LEU A 473 -19.11 -19.96 10.18
C LEU A 473 -19.13 -21.37 10.79
N LEU A 474 -19.67 -21.52 12.00
CA LEU A 474 -19.81 -22.82 12.65
C LEU A 474 -20.76 -23.74 11.86
N ALA A 475 -21.92 -23.23 11.45
CA ALA A 475 -22.88 -23.97 10.64
C ALA A 475 -22.30 -24.36 9.28
N PHE A 476 -21.56 -23.46 8.63
CA PHE A 476 -20.87 -23.75 7.37
C PHE A 476 -19.81 -24.84 7.54
N SER A 477 -19.00 -24.77 8.60
CA SER A 477 -17.97 -25.77 8.92
C SER A 477 -18.59 -27.15 9.17
N LEU A 478 -19.65 -27.23 9.98
CA LEU A 478 -20.39 -28.47 10.20
C LEU A 478 -21.03 -29.01 8.91
N GLY A 479 -21.58 -28.12 8.08
CA GLY A 479 -22.13 -28.48 6.77
C GLY A 479 -21.08 -29.08 5.84
N GLN A 480 -19.88 -28.47 5.78
CA GLN A 480 -18.75 -29.02 5.00
C GLN A 480 -18.33 -30.40 5.52
N GLN A 481 -18.26 -30.59 6.84
CA GLN A 481 -17.96 -31.90 7.43
C GLN A 481 -19.02 -32.94 7.09
N MET A 482 -20.30 -32.58 7.14
CA MET A 482 -21.39 -33.47 6.73
C MET A 482 -21.31 -33.83 5.24
N ILE A 483 -21.06 -32.86 4.36
CA ILE A 483 -20.90 -33.12 2.92
C ILE A 483 -19.70 -34.03 2.68
N MET A 484 -18.57 -33.78 3.33
CA MET A 484 -17.40 -34.67 3.23
C MET A 484 -17.74 -36.07 3.70
N PHE A 485 -18.39 -36.22 4.87
CA PHE A 485 -18.82 -37.51 5.39
C PHE A 485 -19.72 -38.27 4.39
N VAL A 486 -20.76 -37.60 3.85
CA VAL A 486 -21.66 -38.21 2.85
C VAL A 486 -20.90 -38.58 1.58
N SER A 487 -19.98 -37.72 1.11
CA SER A 487 -19.17 -38.01 -0.08
C SER A 487 -18.26 -39.23 0.13
N THR A 488 -17.66 -39.36 1.32
CA THR A 488 -16.84 -40.52 1.68
C THR A 488 -17.68 -41.80 1.72
N VAL A 489 -18.87 -41.76 2.34
CA VAL A 489 -19.80 -42.90 2.37
C VAL A 489 -20.24 -43.30 0.96
N TYR A 490 -20.55 -42.32 0.10
CA TYR A 490 -20.93 -42.57 -1.29
C TYR A 490 -19.81 -43.23 -2.09
N GLN A 491 -18.56 -42.76 -1.95
CA GLN A 491 -17.39 -43.36 -2.60
C GLN A 491 -17.15 -44.80 -2.13
N GLU A 492 -17.27 -45.07 -0.83
CA GLU A 492 -17.14 -46.43 -0.27
C GLU A 492 -18.19 -47.40 -0.83
N ILE A 493 -19.45 -46.94 -0.98
CA ILE A 493 -20.52 -47.76 -1.58
C ILE A 493 -20.22 -48.06 -3.05
N LEU A 494 -19.78 -47.07 -3.83
CA LEU A 494 -19.40 -47.28 -5.24
C LEU A 494 -18.23 -48.25 -5.38
N PHE A 495 -17.22 -48.15 -4.51
CA PHE A 495 -16.07 -49.05 -4.53
C PHE A 495 -16.48 -50.50 -4.28
N ARG A 496 -17.38 -50.74 -3.31
CA ARG A 496 -17.89 -52.08 -3.00
C ARG A 496 -18.79 -52.68 -4.07
N ILE A 497 -19.45 -51.85 -4.87
CA ILE A 497 -20.28 -52.31 -6.00
C ILE A 497 -19.43 -52.57 -7.25
N GLY A 498 -18.25 -51.94 -7.39
CA GLY A 498 -17.34 -52.15 -8.51
C GLY A 498 -16.42 -53.38 -8.39
N GLU A 499 -16.28 -53.96 -7.20
CA GLU A 499 -15.47 -55.18 -6.95
C GLU A 499 -16.29 -56.50 -6.94
N GLY A 500 -17.60 -56.44 -7.22
CA GLY A 500 -18.47 -57.61 -7.38
C GLY A 500 -18.98 -57.74 -8.81
#